data_AF-A0AA88LAY7-F1
#
_entry.id   AF-A0AA88LAY7-F1
#
_cell.length_a   1.000
_cell.length_b   1.000
_cell.length_c   1.000
_cell.angle_alpha   90.00
_cell.angle_beta   90.00
_cell.angle_gamma   90.00
#
_symmetry.space_group_name_H-M   'P 1'
#
loop_
_entity.id
_entity.type
_entity.pdbx_description
1 polymer ?
#
loop_
_entity_poly.entity_id
_entity_poly.type
_entity_poly.pdbx_seq_one_letter_code
_entity_poly.pdbx_strand_id
1 'polypeptide(L)'
;MAGPRGLGLERVFVSILKVYSDPGNLVLVLGTSSKEEEYFISQLESLDVKPLPKVITSELSVNERQLVYLDGGVIFASSRILVTDFLLNRIPSEHITGILVYKAHKVVESGQEAFILRLFRIRNKTGFIKAFSSSPVSFTAGFCHVNRVMRSLFVRNLYLWPRFHKDVSDCLNQCKPEVIELQLKQTPAMLSIQTACLDLIHYSTKELKKTNPSLDLEDISVEAALSKSFHKILQLQLEPVWHQLSSKTRQLVADLKTLRTILVQKFEFLVNRIKTEETVSNPRLIVHPLQVIADPFALTKLLYTYKPDTIIMYDADLSFVRQVEVYQATNCEIPVRVYFMIYNGSSEEQSYLTTLRREKEAYEMLIKEKAVCCLLFFIYV
;
A
#
# COMPACT_ATOMS: atom_id res chain seq x y z
N MET A 1 -4.58 -9.41 8.38
CA MET A 1 -4.80 -8.07 8.94
C MET A 1 -4.78 -7.06 7.80
N ALA A 2 -5.79 -6.21 7.71
CA ALA A 2 -5.86 -5.13 6.72
C ALA A 2 -6.07 -3.79 7.43
N GLY A 3 -5.03 -2.95 7.39
CA GLY A 3 -5.05 -1.57 7.87
C GLY A 3 -4.86 -0.61 6.71
N PRO A 4 -5.23 0.67 6.83
CA PRO A 4 -4.96 1.65 5.81
C PRO A 4 -3.47 2.04 5.84
N ARG A 5 -2.96 2.58 4.72
CA ARG A 5 -1.59 3.12 4.67
C ARG A 5 -1.42 4.23 5.70
N GLY A 6 -0.27 4.22 6.37
CA GLY A 6 0.15 5.25 7.32
C GLY A 6 -0.22 5.01 8.79
N LEU A 7 -0.97 3.94 9.12
CA LEU A 7 -1.31 3.61 10.51
C LEU A 7 -0.32 2.66 11.21
N GLY A 8 0.90 2.50 10.70
CA GLY A 8 1.92 1.72 11.41
C GLY A 8 1.82 0.19 11.25
N LEU A 9 1.25 -0.31 10.14
CA LEU A 9 1.17 -1.77 9.88
C LEU A 9 2.56 -2.43 9.90
N GLU A 10 3.57 -1.71 9.44
CA GLU A 10 4.98 -2.09 9.46
C GLU A 10 5.49 -2.34 10.88
N ARG A 11 5.03 -1.58 11.89
CA ARG A 11 5.43 -1.77 13.29
C ARG A 11 4.85 -3.06 13.87
N VAL A 12 3.61 -3.37 13.51
CA VAL A 12 2.97 -4.64 13.85
C VAL A 12 3.69 -5.81 13.19
N PHE A 13 4.09 -5.63 11.93
CA PHE A 13 4.86 -6.63 11.20
C PHE A 13 6.22 -6.89 11.86
N VAL A 14 7.00 -5.84 12.18
CA VAL A 14 8.27 -5.96 12.93
C VAL A 14 8.08 -6.66 14.27
N SER A 15 7.02 -6.34 15.01
CA SER A 15 6.73 -7.00 16.29
C SER A 15 6.49 -8.50 16.13
N ILE A 16 5.85 -8.92 15.03
CA ILE A 16 5.64 -10.33 14.72
C ILE A 16 6.93 -11.00 14.28
N LEU A 17 7.75 -10.34 13.46
CA LEU A 17 9.08 -10.85 13.08
C LEU A 17 9.92 -11.09 14.34
N LYS A 18 9.94 -10.13 15.28
CA LYS A 18 10.65 -10.25 16.56
C LYS A 18 10.26 -11.49 17.35
N VAL A 19 8.97 -11.85 17.38
CA VAL A 19 8.49 -13.05 18.10
C VAL A 19 9.00 -14.35 17.46
N TYR A 20 9.18 -14.37 16.14
CA TYR A 20 9.63 -15.56 15.41
C TYR A 20 11.11 -15.56 15.04
N SER A 21 11.85 -14.50 15.40
CA SER A 21 13.31 -14.39 15.29
C SER A 21 13.99 -15.28 16.35
N ASP A 22 13.83 -16.60 16.19
CA ASP A 22 14.44 -17.63 17.03
C ASP A 22 14.88 -18.80 16.15
N PRO A 23 16.05 -19.41 16.37
CA PRO A 23 16.56 -20.53 15.55
C PRO A 23 15.64 -21.77 15.55
N GLY A 24 14.84 -21.98 16.60
CA GLY A 24 13.88 -23.07 16.69
C GLY A 24 12.64 -22.90 15.80
N ASN A 25 12.47 -21.71 15.19
CA ASN A 25 11.40 -21.45 14.24
C ASN A 25 11.94 -21.40 12.81
N LEU A 26 11.13 -21.81 11.84
CA LEU A 26 11.39 -21.53 10.43
C LEU A 26 10.21 -20.78 9.85
N VAL A 27 10.37 -19.46 9.66
CA VAL A 27 9.31 -18.59 9.14
C VAL A 27 9.73 -17.94 7.83
N LEU A 28 8.96 -18.18 6.77
CA LEU A 28 9.21 -17.60 5.45
C LEU A 28 8.38 -16.33 5.26
N VAL A 29 9.00 -15.28 4.73
CA VAL A 29 8.34 -14.01 4.40
C VAL A 29 8.22 -13.85 2.89
N LEU A 30 6.99 -13.58 2.42
CA LEU A 30 6.63 -13.38 1.01
C LEU A 30 6.17 -11.95 0.75
N GLY A 31 6.38 -11.46 -0.48
CA GLY A 31 5.76 -10.23 -0.97
C GLY A 31 6.42 -8.93 -0.49
N THR A 32 7.64 -9.00 0.03
CA THR A 32 8.48 -7.84 0.37
C THR A 32 9.32 -7.38 -0.83
N SER A 33 9.78 -6.13 -0.78
CA SER A 33 10.85 -5.61 -1.67
C SER A 33 12.13 -5.38 -0.89
N SER A 34 13.28 -5.32 -1.56
CA SER A 34 14.61 -5.18 -0.94
C SER A 34 14.70 -4.05 0.10
N LYS A 35 14.14 -2.87 -0.19
CA LYS A 35 14.11 -1.74 0.76
C LYS A 35 13.23 -1.98 1.99
N GLU A 36 12.21 -2.81 1.86
CA GLU A 36 11.38 -3.20 3.00
C GLU A 36 12.09 -4.21 3.87
N GLU A 37 12.83 -5.14 3.26
CA GLU A 37 13.67 -6.11 3.95
C GLU A 37 14.76 -5.38 4.75
N GLU A 38 15.49 -4.45 4.13
CA GLU A 38 16.47 -3.58 4.79
C GLU A 38 15.86 -2.78 5.95
N TYR A 39 14.68 -2.20 5.75
CA TYR A 39 13.97 -1.48 6.80
C TYR A 39 13.60 -2.40 7.97
N PHE A 40 13.02 -3.57 7.72
CA PHE A 40 12.63 -4.48 8.79
C PHE A 40 13.84 -5.02 9.56
N ILE A 41 14.93 -5.34 8.86
CA ILE A 41 16.17 -5.81 9.49
C ILE A 41 16.78 -4.71 10.36
N SER A 42 16.92 -3.48 9.84
CA SER A 42 17.47 -2.35 10.63
C SER A 42 16.61 -2.00 11.86
N GLN A 43 15.28 -2.15 11.78
CA GLN A 43 14.39 -1.98 12.94
C GLN A 43 14.53 -3.11 13.98
N LEU A 44 14.82 -4.35 13.56
CA LEU A 44 15.06 -5.45 14.50
C LEU A 44 16.45 -5.33 15.14
N GLU A 45 17.44 -4.86 14.39
CA GLU A 45 18.79 -4.57 14.88
C GLU A 45 18.78 -3.46 15.93
N SER A 46 18.03 -2.37 15.71
CA SER A 46 17.89 -1.31 16.71
C SER A 46 17.16 -1.75 17.99
N LEU A 47 16.43 -2.87 17.93
CA LEU A 47 15.77 -3.52 19.07
C LEU A 47 16.63 -4.64 19.70
N ASP A 48 17.89 -4.78 19.28
CA ASP A 48 18.86 -5.82 19.70
C ASP A 48 18.31 -7.26 19.59
N VAL A 49 17.54 -7.53 18.53
CA VAL A 49 16.98 -8.86 18.27
C VAL A 49 18.02 -9.75 17.60
N LYS A 50 18.24 -10.95 18.14
CA LYS A 50 19.10 -11.98 17.56
C LYS A 50 18.40 -13.35 17.62
N PRO A 51 18.50 -14.18 16.56
CA PRO A 51 19.13 -13.91 15.27
C PRO A 51 18.33 -12.93 14.41
N LEU A 52 19.04 -12.15 13.58
CA LEU A 52 18.42 -11.28 12.58
C LEU A 52 17.86 -12.10 11.41
N PRO A 53 16.78 -11.63 10.76
CA PRO A 53 16.28 -12.28 9.56
C PRO A 53 17.32 -12.33 8.44
N LYS A 54 17.30 -13.41 7.66
CA LYS A 54 18.21 -13.61 6.53
C LYS A 54 17.49 -13.34 5.21
N VAL A 55 18.21 -12.81 4.23
CA VAL A 55 17.68 -12.56 2.88
C VAL A 55 18.33 -13.53 1.90
N ILE A 56 17.50 -14.30 1.18
CA ILE A 56 17.96 -15.21 0.14
C ILE A 56 17.87 -14.51 -1.22
N THR A 57 19.04 -14.28 -1.81
CA THR A 57 19.19 -13.76 -3.17
C THR A 57 19.46 -14.89 -4.17
N SER A 58 19.42 -14.56 -5.46
CA SER A 58 19.78 -15.51 -6.54
C SER A 58 21.27 -15.83 -6.61
N GLU A 59 22.11 -15.12 -5.86
CA GLU A 59 23.57 -15.27 -5.86
C GLU A 59 24.02 -16.43 -4.96
N LEU A 60 23.21 -16.82 -3.98
CA LEU A 60 23.50 -17.93 -3.08
C LEU A 60 23.38 -19.27 -3.80
N SER A 61 24.39 -20.13 -3.58
CA SER A 61 24.38 -21.49 -4.10
C SER A 61 23.23 -22.32 -3.49
N VAL A 62 22.90 -23.44 -4.14
CA VAL A 62 21.86 -24.35 -3.65
C VAL A 62 22.18 -24.88 -2.26
N ASN A 63 23.44 -25.23 -2.02
CA ASN A 63 23.89 -25.81 -0.74
C ASN A 63 23.84 -24.76 0.38
N GLU A 64 24.27 -23.53 0.11
CA GLU A 64 24.17 -22.43 1.09
C GLU A 64 22.72 -22.13 1.45
N ARG A 65 21.80 -22.12 0.47
CA ARG A 65 20.37 -21.93 0.75
C ARG A 65 19.80 -23.03 1.64
N GLN A 66 20.18 -24.29 1.42
CA GLN A 66 19.78 -25.40 2.29
C GLN A 66 20.28 -25.21 3.73
N LEU A 67 21.54 -24.81 3.90
CA LEU A 67 22.09 -24.50 5.23
C LEU A 67 21.33 -23.36 5.90
N VAL A 68 20.97 -22.31 5.15
CA VAL A 68 20.17 -21.19 5.67
C VAL A 68 18.78 -21.66 6.14
N TYR A 69 18.12 -22.56 5.40
CA TYR A 69 16.83 -23.12 5.84
C TYR A 69 16.96 -24.01 7.08
N LEU A 70 18.06 -24.75 7.21
CA LEU A 70 18.33 -25.63 8.35
C LEU A 70 18.69 -24.86 9.63
N ASP A 71 19.36 -23.71 9.50
CA ASP A 71 19.72 -22.85 10.64
C ASP A 71 18.49 -22.15 11.27
N GLY A 72 17.34 -22.17 10.57
CA GLY A 72 16.10 -21.60 11.06
C GLY A 72 16.11 -20.06 11.12
N GLY A 73 15.21 -19.52 11.92
CA GLY A 73 14.87 -18.12 12.00
C GLY A 73 13.86 -17.65 10.95
N VAL A 74 13.87 -16.34 10.74
CA VAL A 74 13.03 -15.64 9.77
C VAL A 74 13.81 -15.45 8.47
N ILE A 75 13.20 -15.83 7.35
CA ILE A 75 13.85 -15.80 6.04
C ILE A 75 12.98 -15.01 5.04
N PHE A 76 13.58 -13.96 4.48
CA PHE A 76 13.05 -13.26 3.31
C PHE A 76 13.56 -13.92 2.04
N ALA A 77 12.66 -14.26 1.12
CA ALA A 77 13.04 -14.85 -0.15
C ALA A 77 12.05 -14.47 -1.25
N SER A 78 12.55 -14.37 -2.48
CA SER A 78 11.67 -14.10 -3.64
C SER A 78 10.76 -15.29 -3.92
N SER A 79 9.54 -15.01 -4.40
CA SER A 79 8.57 -16.04 -4.77
C SER A 79 9.14 -17.03 -5.79
N ARG A 80 9.96 -16.57 -6.74
CA ARG A 80 10.61 -17.43 -7.74
C ARG A 80 11.53 -18.47 -7.10
N ILE A 81 12.38 -18.05 -6.17
CA ILE A 81 13.33 -18.92 -5.48
C ILE A 81 12.59 -19.98 -4.67
N LEU A 82 11.58 -19.56 -3.89
CA LEU A 82 10.82 -20.47 -3.06
C LEU A 82 10.03 -21.49 -3.88
N VAL A 83 9.41 -21.09 -5.00
CA VAL A 83 8.72 -22.05 -5.89
C VAL A 83 9.67 -23.17 -6.30
N THR A 84 10.86 -22.84 -6.79
CA THR A 84 11.84 -23.84 -7.21
C THR A 84 12.29 -24.71 -6.04
N ASP A 85 12.56 -24.13 -4.88
CA ASP A 85 13.07 -24.87 -3.73
C ASP A 85 12.00 -25.77 -3.07
N PHE A 86 10.72 -25.39 -3.10
CA PHE A 86 9.61 -26.25 -2.68
C PHE A 86 9.40 -27.43 -3.65
N LEU A 87 9.44 -27.19 -4.97
CA LEU A 87 9.27 -28.24 -5.98
C LEU A 87 10.39 -29.27 -5.96
N LEU A 88 11.63 -28.82 -5.73
CA LEU A 88 12.81 -29.68 -5.67
C LEU A 88 13.09 -30.24 -4.26
N ASN A 89 12.16 -30.06 -3.32
CA ASN A 89 12.25 -30.57 -1.95
C ASN A 89 13.51 -30.13 -1.20
N ARG A 90 14.00 -28.92 -1.47
CA ARG A 90 15.21 -28.37 -0.83
C ARG A 90 14.91 -27.75 0.54
N ILE A 91 13.67 -27.35 0.76
CA ILE A 91 13.19 -26.80 2.04
C ILE A 91 12.50 -27.92 2.83
N PRO A 92 12.82 -28.09 4.13
CA PRO A 92 12.12 -29.04 5.01
C PRO A 92 10.69 -28.55 5.28
N SER A 93 9.78 -28.83 4.33
CA SER A 93 8.45 -28.22 4.28
C SER A 93 7.58 -28.54 5.51
N GLU A 94 7.79 -29.72 6.11
CA GLU A 94 7.07 -30.22 7.29
C GLU A 94 7.47 -29.47 8.57
N HIS A 95 8.68 -28.92 8.62
CA HIS A 95 9.23 -28.22 9.79
C HIS A 95 9.08 -26.70 9.72
N ILE A 96 8.46 -26.17 8.65
CA ILE A 96 8.15 -24.73 8.56
C ILE A 96 7.11 -24.37 9.62
N THR A 97 7.46 -23.49 10.56
CA THR A 97 6.57 -22.97 11.60
C THR A 97 5.44 -22.15 11.00
N GLY A 98 5.72 -21.35 9.97
CA GLY A 98 4.69 -20.59 9.28
C GLY A 98 5.17 -19.71 8.14
N ILE A 99 4.21 -19.08 7.46
CA ILE A 99 4.46 -18.16 6.35
C ILE A 99 3.79 -16.81 6.64
N LEU A 100 4.57 -15.74 6.50
CA LEU A 100 4.12 -14.36 6.58
C LEU A 100 4.01 -13.78 5.17
N VAL A 101 2.81 -13.34 4.78
CA VAL A 101 2.58 -12.72 3.46
C VAL A 101 2.42 -11.21 3.64
N TYR A 102 3.38 -10.44 3.17
CA TYR A 102 3.30 -8.99 3.09
C TYR A 102 2.61 -8.57 1.78
N LYS A 103 1.93 -7.41 1.76
CA LYS A 103 1.15 -6.91 0.61
C LYS A 103 0.15 -7.93 0.04
N ALA A 104 -0.63 -8.56 0.91
CA ALA A 104 -1.58 -9.61 0.56
C ALA A 104 -2.61 -9.23 -0.53
N HIS A 105 -2.89 -7.94 -0.74
CA HIS A 105 -3.74 -7.45 -1.83
C HIS A 105 -3.18 -7.69 -3.24
N LYS A 106 -1.91 -8.06 -3.37
CA LYS A 106 -1.30 -8.43 -4.65
C LYS A 106 -1.40 -9.93 -4.97
N VAL A 107 -1.86 -10.75 -4.03
CA VAL A 107 -1.93 -12.19 -4.22
C VAL A 107 -3.08 -12.52 -5.17
N VAL A 108 -2.72 -13.15 -6.28
CA VAL A 108 -3.65 -13.66 -7.30
C VAL A 108 -3.62 -15.19 -7.25
N GLU A 109 -4.75 -15.82 -7.57
CA GLU A 109 -4.91 -17.29 -7.51
C GLU A 109 -3.94 -18.06 -8.42
N SER A 110 -3.57 -17.48 -9.57
CA SER A 110 -2.56 -18.01 -10.49
C SER A 110 -1.14 -17.48 -10.21
N GLY A 111 -0.96 -16.70 -9.15
CA GLY A 111 0.31 -16.11 -8.76
C GLY A 111 1.26 -17.09 -8.08
N GLN A 112 2.54 -16.73 -8.02
CA GLN A 112 3.58 -17.55 -7.40
C GLN A 112 3.36 -17.71 -5.89
N GLU A 113 2.90 -16.65 -5.22
CA GLU A 113 2.59 -16.66 -3.78
C GLU A 113 1.50 -17.69 -3.47
N ALA A 114 0.39 -17.68 -4.23
CA ALA A 114 -0.68 -18.66 -4.05
C ALA A 114 -0.20 -20.10 -4.30
N PHE A 115 0.67 -20.29 -5.30
CA PHE A 115 1.27 -21.59 -5.58
C PHE A 115 2.18 -22.09 -4.45
N ILE A 116 3.04 -21.23 -3.88
CA ILE A 116 3.86 -21.56 -2.71
C ILE A 116 2.98 -21.99 -1.54
N LEU A 117 1.92 -21.22 -1.25
CA LEU A 117 1.02 -21.53 -0.14
C LEU A 117 0.29 -22.86 -0.34
N ARG A 118 -0.07 -23.23 -1.58
CA ARG A 118 -0.60 -24.57 -1.91
C ARG A 118 0.42 -25.66 -1.63
N LEU A 119 1.66 -25.52 -2.11
CA LEU A 119 2.73 -26.51 -1.88
C LEU A 119 3.01 -26.69 -0.38
N PHE A 120 3.11 -25.59 0.36
CA PHE A 120 3.25 -25.58 1.81
C PHE A 120 2.08 -26.33 2.47
N ARG A 121 0.83 -26.03 2.09
CA ARG A 121 -0.35 -26.67 2.69
C ARG A 121 -0.53 -28.13 2.32
N ILE A 122 0.04 -28.62 1.22
CA ILE A 122 0.03 -30.05 0.88
C ILE A 122 0.83 -30.84 1.92
N ARG A 123 2.02 -30.36 2.29
CA ARG A 123 2.94 -31.07 3.20
C ARG A 123 2.81 -30.67 4.67
N ASN A 124 2.36 -29.46 4.96
CA ASN A 124 2.33 -28.91 6.31
C ASN A 124 0.92 -28.40 6.67
N LYS A 125 0.29 -29.11 7.61
CA LYS A 125 -1.07 -28.81 8.09
C LYS A 125 -1.10 -27.98 9.38
N THR A 126 0.02 -27.91 10.09
CA THR A 126 0.12 -27.30 11.44
C THR A 126 0.63 -25.86 11.39
N GLY A 127 1.57 -25.55 10.49
CA GLY A 127 2.19 -24.24 10.43
C GLY A 127 1.20 -23.13 10.07
N PHE A 128 1.41 -21.93 10.61
CA PHE A 128 0.45 -20.84 10.44
C PHE A 128 0.65 -20.09 9.11
N ILE A 129 -0.39 -19.39 8.64
CA ILE A 129 -0.26 -18.36 7.60
C ILE A 129 -0.85 -17.06 8.14
N LYS A 130 -0.09 -15.96 8.10
CA LYS A 130 -0.58 -14.63 8.45
C LYS A 130 -0.31 -13.68 7.29
N ALA A 131 -1.33 -12.94 6.90
CA ALA A 131 -1.29 -12.05 5.74
C ALA A 131 -1.56 -10.59 6.15
N PHE A 132 -0.78 -9.66 5.60
CA PHE A 132 -0.81 -8.23 5.92
C PHE A 132 -1.04 -7.41 4.65
N SER A 133 -1.92 -6.41 4.74
CA SER A 133 -2.17 -5.50 3.62
C SER A 133 -2.42 -4.09 4.13
N SER A 134 -1.79 -3.12 3.47
CA SER A 134 -2.03 -1.69 3.69
C SER A 134 -3.04 -1.09 2.70
N SER A 135 -3.65 -1.91 1.82
CA SER A 135 -4.53 -1.47 0.73
C SER A 135 -5.87 -2.19 0.81
N PRO A 136 -6.78 -1.78 1.72
CA PRO A 136 -8.10 -2.41 1.89
C PRO A 136 -8.99 -2.24 0.65
N VAL A 137 -8.92 -1.08 -0.01
CA VAL A 137 -9.68 -0.75 -1.24
C VAL A 137 -9.41 -1.72 -2.37
N SER A 138 -8.23 -2.33 -2.42
CA SER A 138 -7.90 -3.32 -3.45
C SER A 138 -8.73 -4.60 -3.33
N PHE A 139 -9.25 -4.92 -2.14
CA PHE A 139 -10.04 -6.13 -1.95
C PHE A 139 -11.51 -5.98 -2.35
N THR A 140 -12.01 -4.76 -2.53
CA THR A 140 -13.40 -4.51 -2.91
C THR A 140 -13.60 -4.47 -4.43
N ALA A 141 -12.56 -4.75 -5.21
CA ALA A 141 -12.63 -4.79 -6.66
C ALA A 141 -13.28 -6.10 -7.15
N GLY A 142 -14.41 -5.99 -7.83
CA GLY A 142 -15.14 -7.13 -8.39
C GLY A 142 -15.86 -7.99 -7.34
N PHE A 143 -16.57 -9.02 -7.81
CA PHE A 143 -17.43 -9.84 -6.95
C PHE A 143 -16.63 -10.74 -5.98
N CYS A 144 -16.97 -10.69 -4.69
CA CYS A 144 -16.43 -11.55 -3.63
C CYS A 144 -14.89 -11.67 -3.63
N HIS A 145 -14.17 -10.62 -4.00
CA HIS A 145 -12.74 -10.71 -4.24
C HIS A 145 -11.93 -11.00 -2.97
N VAL A 146 -12.29 -10.39 -1.84
CA VAL A 146 -11.71 -10.69 -0.51
C VAL A 146 -11.71 -12.19 -0.24
N ASN A 147 -12.85 -12.84 -0.47
CA ASN A 147 -13.03 -14.27 -0.21
C ASN A 147 -12.13 -15.12 -1.09
N ARG A 148 -11.99 -14.77 -2.39
CA ARG A 148 -11.07 -15.45 -3.30
C ARG A 148 -9.61 -15.31 -2.84
N VAL A 149 -9.22 -14.13 -2.38
CA VAL A 149 -7.87 -13.90 -1.84
C VAL A 149 -7.66 -14.68 -0.54
N MET A 150 -8.62 -14.67 0.39
CA MET A 150 -8.54 -15.42 1.65
C MET A 150 -8.43 -16.93 1.41
N ARG A 151 -9.20 -17.48 0.45
CA ARG A 151 -9.08 -18.88 0.01
C ARG A 151 -7.69 -19.17 -0.55
N SER A 152 -7.18 -18.31 -1.44
CA SER A 152 -5.84 -18.45 -2.01
C SER A 152 -4.73 -18.39 -0.95
N LEU A 153 -4.96 -17.62 0.11
CA LEU A 153 -4.05 -17.48 1.26
C LEU A 153 -4.21 -18.58 2.32
N PHE A 154 -5.23 -19.43 2.22
CA PHE A 154 -5.60 -20.41 3.25
C PHE A 154 -5.82 -19.79 4.64
N VAL A 155 -6.41 -18.60 4.69
CA VAL A 155 -6.75 -17.90 5.95
C VAL A 155 -8.26 -17.84 6.14
N ARG A 156 -8.70 -17.99 7.40
CA ARG A 156 -10.12 -17.98 7.77
C ARG A 156 -10.59 -16.64 8.34
N ASN A 157 -9.71 -15.95 9.05
CA ASN A 157 -10.07 -14.76 9.82
C ASN A 157 -9.57 -13.48 9.15
N LEU A 158 -10.49 -12.54 8.94
CA LEU A 158 -10.19 -11.18 8.47
C LEU A 158 -10.25 -10.19 9.63
N TYR A 159 -9.13 -9.55 9.92
CA TYR A 159 -9.02 -8.46 10.91
C TYR A 159 -8.86 -7.13 10.18
N LEU A 160 -9.83 -6.24 10.34
CA LEU A 160 -9.88 -4.91 9.72
C LEU A 160 -9.58 -3.86 10.79
N TRP A 161 -8.63 -2.97 10.50
CA TRP A 161 -8.20 -1.90 11.41
C TRP A 161 -8.26 -0.52 10.73
N PRO A 162 -9.45 -0.01 10.40
CA PRO A 162 -9.60 1.34 9.85
C PRO A 162 -9.23 2.43 10.86
N ARG A 163 -8.92 3.65 10.39
CA ARG A 163 -8.67 4.82 11.27
C ARG A 163 -9.84 5.13 12.21
N PHE A 164 -11.06 4.87 11.77
CA PHE A 164 -12.29 5.07 12.57
C PHE A 164 -12.60 3.91 13.54
N HIS A 165 -11.76 2.88 13.60
CA HIS A 165 -11.90 1.83 14.61
C HIS A 165 -11.76 2.44 16.01
N LYS A 166 -12.61 2.04 16.95
CA LYS A 166 -12.66 2.62 18.30
C LYS A 166 -11.28 2.66 18.97
N ASP A 167 -10.62 1.51 19.11
CA ASP A 167 -9.31 1.43 19.76
C ASP A 167 -8.22 2.25 19.06
N VAL A 168 -8.30 2.39 17.74
CA VAL A 168 -7.34 3.20 16.96
C VAL A 168 -7.60 4.68 17.21
N SER A 169 -8.86 5.09 17.14
CA SER A 169 -9.30 6.46 17.42
C SER A 169 -8.91 6.84 18.85
N ASP A 170 -9.22 6.00 19.84
CA ASP A 170 -8.93 6.25 21.25
C ASP A 170 -7.42 6.42 21.49
N CYS A 171 -6.59 5.59 20.86
CA CYS A 171 -5.12 5.70 20.93
C CYS A 171 -4.61 7.00 20.29
N LEU A 172 -5.04 7.33 19.06
CA LEU A 172 -4.60 8.54 18.36
C LEU A 172 -5.16 9.83 18.99
N ASN A 173 -6.31 9.76 19.66
CA ASN A 173 -6.96 10.92 20.26
C ASN A 173 -6.32 11.36 21.58
N GLN A 174 -5.53 10.50 22.24
CA GLN A 174 -4.80 10.86 23.45
C GLN A 174 -3.83 12.02 23.21
N CYS A 175 -3.29 12.11 21.99
CA CYS A 175 -2.16 12.97 21.69
C CYS A 175 -2.17 13.29 20.19
N LYS A 176 -2.83 14.41 19.85
CA LYS A 176 -3.06 14.82 18.46
C LYS A 176 -2.11 15.94 18.05
N PRO A 177 -1.66 15.94 16.78
CA PRO A 177 -0.97 17.09 16.25
C PRO A 177 -1.94 18.27 16.13
N GLU A 178 -1.43 19.49 16.29
CA GLU A 178 -2.18 20.72 16.04
C GLU A 178 -2.25 20.94 14.52
N VAL A 179 -3.42 20.74 13.91
CA VAL A 179 -3.59 20.91 12.46
C VAL A 179 -4.22 22.27 12.16
N ILE A 180 -3.50 23.09 11.39
CA ILE A 180 -3.95 24.40 10.90
C ILE A 180 -4.20 24.26 9.41
N GLU A 181 -5.47 24.24 9.02
CA GLU A 181 -5.88 24.20 7.62
C GLU A 181 -5.78 25.60 6.99
N LEU A 182 -4.95 25.71 5.94
CA LEU A 182 -4.75 26.92 5.16
C LEU A 182 -5.45 26.74 3.81
N GLN A 183 -6.66 27.30 3.70
CA GLN A 183 -7.44 27.27 2.47
C GLN A 183 -6.96 28.35 1.48
N LEU A 184 -6.24 27.90 0.46
CA LEU A 184 -5.71 28.76 -0.59
C LEU A 184 -6.75 28.94 -1.70
N LYS A 185 -6.88 30.16 -2.22
CA LYS A 185 -7.71 30.44 -3.39
C LYS A 185 -6.92 30.14 -4.66
N GLN A 186 -7.56 29.46 -5.62
CA GLN A 186 -6.99 29.30 -6.95
C GLN A 186 -6.91 30.64 -7.67
N THR A 187 -5.86 30.85 -8.46
CA THR A 187 -5.80 32.00 -9.37
C THR A 187 -6.79 31.80 -10.54
N PRO A 188 -7.29 32.87 -11.18
CA PRO A 188 -8.18 32.74 -12.33
C PRO A 188 -7.60 31.86 -13.45
N ALA A 189 -6.29 31.98 -13.72
CA ALA A 189 -5.61 31.14 -14.71
C ALA A 189 -5.58 29.66 -14.30
N MET A 190 -5.32 29.34 -13.03
CA MET A 190 -5.37 27.96 -12.53
C MET A 190 -6.75 27.35 -12.68
N LEU A 191 -7.79 28.11 -12.36
CA LEU A 191 -9.18 27.70 -12.49
C LEU A 191 -9.53 27.44 -13.95
N SER A 192 -9.22 28.37 -14.87
CA SER A 192 -9.47 28.19 -16.30
C SER A 192 -8.80 26.94 -16.87
N ILE A 193 -7.53 26.68 -16.51
CA ILE A 193 -6.80 25.48 -16.94
C ILE A 193 -7.45 24.22 -16.35
N GLN A 194 -7.80 24.25 -15.06
CA GLN A 194 -8.44 23.10 -14.40
C GLN A 194 -9.77 22.74 -15.06
N THR A 195 -10.65 23.73 -15.26
CA THR A 195 -11.96 23.52 -15.90
C THR A 195 -11.81 22.95 -17.30
N ALA A 196 -10.93 23.54 -18.13
CA ALA A 196 -10.67 23.02 -19.48
C ALA A 196 -10.16 21.58 -19.46
N CYS A 197 -9.23 21.23 -18.55
CA CYS A 197 -8.74 19.86 -18.44
C CYS A 197 -9.85 18.88 -17.99
N LEU A 198 -10.69 19.26 -17.03
CA LEU A 198 -11.81 18.42 -16.57
C LEU A 198 -12.86 18.22 -17.66
N ASP A 199 -13.16 19.24 -18.45
CA ASP A 199 -14.08 19.15 -19.59
C ASP A 199 -13.54 18.21 -20.67
N LEU A 200 -12.24 18.30 -20.97
CA LEU A 200 -11.58 17.38 -21.91
C LEU A 200 -11.62 15.94 -21.39
N ILE A 201 -11.34 15.71 -20.10
CA ILE A 201 -11.45 14.37 -19.49
C ILE A 201 -12.90 13.87 -19.56
N HIS A 202 -13.88 14.72 -19.28
CA HIS A 202 -15.30 14.37 -19.37
C HIS A 202 -15.68 13.97 -20.80
N TYR A 203 -15.28 14.75 -21.79
CA TYR A 203 -15.56 14.44 -23.20
C TYR A 203 -14.85 13.16 -23.65
N SER A 204 -13.56 12.99 -23.33
CA SER A 204 -12.80 11.80 -23.70
C SER A 204 -13.34 10.53 -23.05
N THR A 205 -13.76 10.59 -21.77
CA THR A 205 -14.41 9.44 -21.11
C THR A 205 -15.77 9.12 -21.71
N LYS A 206 -16.57 10.13 -22.07
CA LYS A 206 -17.87 9.94 -22.72
C LYS A 206 -17.73 9.33 -24.13
N GLU A 207 -16.81 9.84 -24.93
CA GLU A 207 -16.52 9.29 -26.26
C GLU A 207 -15.96 7.86 -26.17
N LEU A 208 -15.11 7.58 -25.18
CA LEU A 208 -14.60 6.23 -24.92
C LEU A 208 -15.72 5.23 -24.63
N LYS A 209 -16.72 5.62 -23.82
CA LYS A 209 -17.90 4.78 -23.55
C LYS A 209 -18.74 4.57 -24.79
N LYS A 210 -18.95 5.64 -25.57
CA LYS A 210 -19.75 5.61 -26.81
C LYS A 210 -19.15 4.71 -27.89
N THR A 211 -17.82 4.71 -28.05
CA THR A 211 -17.16 3.89 -29.07
C THR A 211 -17.04 2.41 -28.69
N ASN A 212 -17.22 2.07 -27.41
CA ASN A 212 -17.09 0.69 -26.92
C ASN A 212 -18.33 0.28 -26.08
N PRO A 213 -19.54 0.22 -26.68
CA PRO A 213 -20.77 -0.06 -25.95
C PRO A 213 -20.86 -1.48 -25.40
N SER A 214 -20.03 -2.41 -25.90
CA SER A 214 -19.96 -3.80 -25.42
C SER A 214 -19.14 -3.96 -24.15
N LEU A 215 -18.40 -2.93 -23.72
CA LEU A 215 -17.59 -2.97 -22.50
C LEU A 215 -18.36 -2.34 -21.35
N ASP A 216 -18.31 -2.99 -20.19
CA ASP A 216 -18.79 -2.41 -18.95
C ASP A 216 -17.77 -1.38 -18.44
N LEU A 217 -18.06 -0.10 -18.70
CA LEU A 217 -17.19 1.03 -18.39
C LEU A 217 -17.82 1.95 -17.33
N GLU A 218 -18.70 1.43 -16.47
CA GLU A 218 -19.34 2.21 -15.41
C GLU A 218 -18.31 2.88 -14.49
N ASP A 219 -17.24 2.16 -14.13
CA ASP A 219 -16.15 2.63 -13.28
C ASP A 219 -15.29 3.76 -13.89
N ILE A 220 -15.41 4.03 -15.21
CA ILE A 220 -14.70 5.12 -15.88
C ILE A 220 -15.53 6.39 -15.74
N SER A 221 -15.25 7.20 -14.71
CA SER A 221 -15.88 8.51 -14.49
C SER A 221 -14.84 9.62 -14.36
N VAL A 222 -15.29 10.88 -14.42
CA VAL A 222 -14.41 12.05 -14.16
C VAL A 222 -13.82 11.96 -12.75
N GLU A 223 -14.62 11.56 -11.77
CA GLU A 223 -14.16 11.31 -10.39
C GLU A 223 -13.11 10.19 -10.33
N ALA A 224 -13.31 9.10 -11.07
CA ALA A 224 -12.31 8.04 -11.17
C ALA A 224 -11.01 8.53 -11.80
N ALA A 225 -11.06 9.46 -12.77
CA ALA A 225 -9.87 10.03 -13.41
C ALA A 225 -8.99 10.85 -12.43
N LEU A 226 -9.59 11.43 -11.39
CA LEU A 226 -8.87 12.12 -10.31
C LEU A 226 -8.09 11.16 -9.41
N SER A 227 -8.48 9.87 -9.35
CA SER A 227 -7.83 8.88 -8.49
C SER A 227 -6.43 8.50 -9.00
N LYS A 228 -5.49 8.23 -8.08
CA LYS A 228 -4.17 7.64 -8.36
C LYS A 228 -4.25 6.28 -9.08
N SER A 229 -5.36 5.54 -8.94
CA SER A 229 -5.55 4.20 -9.54
C SER A 229 -6.19 4.18 -10.93
N PHE A 230 -6.59 5.33 -11.51
CA PHE A 230 -7.34 5.37 -12.77
C PHE A 230 -6.69 4.59 -13.92
N HIS A 231 -5.37 4.75 -14.10
CA HIS A 231 -4.66 4.07 -15.18
C HIS A 231 -4.72 2.55 -15.05
N LYS A 232 -4.70 2.02 -13.82
CA LYS A 232 -4.82 0.59 -13.57
C LYS A 232 -6.23 0.09 -13.88
N ILE A 233 -7.26 0.88 -13.57
CA ILE A 233 -8.64 0.56 -13.91
C ILE A 233 -8.78 0.50 -15.45
N LEU A 234 -8.24 1.50 -16.16
CA LEU A 234 -8.22 1.49 -17.62
C LEU A 234 -7.50 0.27 -18.20
N GLN A 235 -6.33 -0.09 -17.66
CA GLN A 235 -5.59 -1.28 -18.09
C GLN A 235 -6.40 -2.56 -17.86
N LEU A 236 -6.92 -2.77 -16.65
CA LEU A 236 -7.67 -3.99 -16.31
C LEU A 236 -8.88 -4.22 -17.21
N GLN A 237 -9.59 -3.14 -17.60
CA GLN A 237 -10.78 -3.24 -18.45
C GLN A 237 -10.45 -3.36 -19.95
N LEU A 238 -9.37 -2.71 -20.42
CA LEU A 238 -9.08 -2.59 -21.85
C LEU A 238 -7.98 -3.54 -22.35
N GLU A 239 -7.09 -4.02 -21.49
CA GLU A 239 -5.98 -4.92 -21.85
C GLU A 239 -6.46 -6.26 -22.45
N PRO A 240 -7.50 -6.93 -21.91
CA PRO A 240 -7.99 -8.21 -22.47
C PRO A 240 -8.46 -8.11 -23.92
N VAL A 241 -8.95 -6.94 -24.33
CA VAL A 241 -9.49 -6.67 -25.68
C VAL A 241 -8.62 -5.70 -26.47
N TRP A 242 -7.40 -5.39 -26.00
CA TRP A 242 -6.60 -4.28 -26.51
C TRP A 242 -6.35 -4.35 -28.02
N HIS A 243 -6.11 -5.56 -28.54
CA HIS A 243 -5.87 -5.81 -29.96
C HIS A 243 -7.09 -5.59 -30.84
N GLN A 244 -8.29 -5.67 -30.27
CA GLN A 244 -9.57 -5.47 -30.96
C GLN A 244 -10.01 -4.00 -30.94
N LEU A 245 -9.34 -3.15 -30.16
CA LEU A 245 -9.71 -1.74 -30.02
C LEU A 245 -9.29 -0.92 -31.25
N SER A 246 -10.19 -0.03 -31.68
CA SER A 246 -9.93 0.94 -32.75
C SER A 246 -8.72 1.83 -32.44
N SER A 247 -8.06 2.37 -33.47
CA SER A 247 -7.01 3.38 -33.31
C SER A 247 -7.51 4.60 -32.53
N LYS A 248 -8.75 5.03 -32.77
CA LYS A 248 -9.42 6.11 -32.04
C LYS A 248 -9.51 5.81 -30.54
N THR A 249 -9.93 4.60 -30.15
CA THR A 249 -10.01 4.19 -28.74
C THR A 249 -8.64 4.22 -28.07
N ARG A 250 -7.61 3.68 -28.73
CA ARG A 250 -6.24 3.68 -28.20
C ARG A 250 -5.68 5.10 -28.03
N GLN A 251 -6.00 6.00 -28.96
CA GLN A 251 -5.66 7.42 -28.85
C GLN A 251 -6.35 8.08 -27.65
N LEU A 252 -7.67 7.86 -27.46
CA LEU A 252 -8.41 8.40 -26.31
C LEU A 252 -7.81 7.96 -24.97
N VAL A 253 -7.35 6.71 -24.86
CA VAL A 253 -6.69 6.21 -23.65
C VAL A 253 -5.35 6.92 -23.41
N ALA A 254 -4.57 7.17 -24.47
CA ALA A 254 -3.34 7.94 -24.38
C ALA A 254 -3.60 9.41 -23.98
N ASP A 255 -4.62 10.04 -24.58
CA ASP A 255 -5.02 11.41 -24.28
C ASP A 255 -5.49 11.54 -22.82
N LEU A 256 -6.31 10.61 -22.33
CA LEU A 256 -6.73 10.55 -20.92
C LEU A 256 -5.53 10.43 -19.98
N LYS A 257 -4.51 9.65 -20.35
CA LYS A 257 -3.27 9.55 -19.58
C LYS A 257 -2.54 10.89 -19.54
N THR A 258 -2.40 11.57 -20.67
CA THR A 258 -1.74 12.89 -20.76
C THR A 258 -2.50 13.97 -20.00
N LEU A 259 -3.82 14.07 -20.20
CA LEU A 259 -4.68 15.03 -19.50
C LEU A 259 -4.62 14.85 -17.98
N ARG A 260 -4.64 13.60 -17.52
CA ARG A 260 -4.47 13.29 -16.10
C ARG A 260 -3.09 13.68 -15.59
N THR A 261 -2.03 13.41 -16.36
CA THR A 261 -0.68 13.87 -16.02
C THR A 261 -0.64 15.40 -15.89
N ILE A 262 -1.26 16.15 -16.80
CA ILE A 262 -1.34 17.63 -16.72
C ILE A 262 -2.14 18.09 -15.49
N LEU A 263 -3.23 17.38 -15.16
CA LEU A 263 -4.08 17.70 -14.02
C LEU A 263 -3.37 17.42 -12.68
N VAL A 264 -2.61 16.32 -12.60
CA VAL A 264 -1.97 15.82 -11.37
C VAL A 264 -0.55 16.36 -11.17
N GLN A 265 0.24 16.56 -12.23
CA GLN A 265 1.63 17.07 -12.13
C GLN A 265 1.72 18.59 -11.87
N LYS A 266 0.65 19.24 -11.43
CA LYS A 266 0.73 20.64 -11.05
C LYS A 266 1.60 20.76 -9.80
N PHE A 267 2.76 21.41 -9.97
CA PHE A 267 3.72 21.88 -8.95
C PHE A 267 4.94 21.01 -8.60
N GLU A 268 5.26 19.94 -9.33
CA GLU A 268 6.58 19.28 -9.16
C GLU A 268 7.75 20.22 -9.52
N PHE A 269 7.49 21.18 -10.43
CA PHE A 269 8.46 22.19 -10.86
C PHE A 269 8.87 23.17 -9.74
N LEU A 270 8.01 23.41 -8.75
CA LEU A 270 8.29 24.35 -7.66
C LEU A 270 9.24 23.72 -6.63
N VAL A 271 9.05 22.43 -6.32
CA VAL A 271 9.95 21.65 -5.46
C VAL A 271 11.32 21.46 -6.14
N ASN A 272 11.36 21.21 -7.45
CA ASN A 272 12.62 21.11 -8.18
C ASN A 272 13.38 22.45 -8.28
N ARG A 273 12.69 23.60 -8.23
CA ARG A 273 13.33 24.93 -8.14
C ARG A 273 13.89 25.25 -6.75
N ILE A 274 13.42 24.59 -5.69
CA ILE A 274 13.87 24.80 -4.30
C ILE A 274 15.04 23.85 -3.94
N LYS A 275 15.49 22.98 -4.86
CA LYS A 275 16.74 22.22 -4.72
C LYS A 275 17.97 23.13 -4.89
N THR A 276 18.14 24.09 -4.00
CA THR A 276 19.44 24.68 -3.68
C THR A 276 19.96 23.91 -2.48
N GLU A 277 20.83 22.94 -2.75
CA GLU A 277 21.58 22.20 -1.75
C GLU A 277 22.55 23.16 -1.04
N GLU A 278 22.17 23.61 0.14
CA GLU A 278 23.14 23.98 1.17
C GLU A 278 22.97 23.00 2.33
N THR A 279 23.91 22.06 2.42
CA THR A 279 24.04 21.12 3.53
C THR A 279 24.57 21.87 4.75
N VAL A 280 23.67 22.58 5.42
CA VAL A 280 23.96 23.16 6.74
C VAL A 280 23.87 22.05 7.79
N SER A 281 24.86 21.96 8.66
CA SER A 281 24.80 21.13 9.87
C SER A 281 23.61 21.57 10.72
N ASN A 282 22.66 20.65 10.92
CA ASN A 282 21.38 20.86 11.62
C ASN A 282 20.37 21.74 10.84
N PRO A 283 19.75 21.22 9.75
CA PRO A 283 18.83 22.00 8.94
C PRO A 283 17.56 22.34 9.73
N ARG A 284 17.24 23.64 9.83
CA ARG A 284 15.97 24.13 10.40
C ARG A 284 14.75 23.91 9.48
N LEU A 285 14.99 23.66 8.19
CA LEU A 285 13.97 23.43 7.18
C LEU A 285 14.37 22.22 6.34
N ILE A 286 13.48 21.23 6.27
CA ILE A 286 13.66 20.03 5.44
C ILE A 286 12.54 20.01 4.41
N VAL A 287 12.91 20.12 3.15
CA VAL A 287 11.97 19.97 2.03
C VAL A 287 12.06 18.54 1.53
N HIS A 288 11.00 17.76 1.74
CA HIS A 288 10.95 16.36 1.31
C HIS A 288 9.84 16.14 0.28
N PRO A 289 10.17 15.66 -0.94
CA PRO A 289 9.16 15.33 -1.93
C PRO A 289 8.38 14.08 -1.53
N LEU A 290 7.04 14.17 -1.52
CA LEU A 290 6.15 13.06 -1.20
C LEU A 290 6.20 11.91 -2.23
N GLN A 291 6.62 12.19 -3.48
CA GLN A 291 6.50 11.26 -4.61
C GLN A 291 7.80 10.56 -5.04
N VAL A 292 8.90 10.61 -4.28
CA VAL A 292 10.07 9.78 -4.63
C VAL A 292 9.81 8.35 -4.19
N ILE A 293 9.24 7.59 -5.13
CA ILE A 293 8.86 6.15 -5.16
C ILE A 293 9.99 5.19 -4.74
N ALA A 294 11.15 5.70 -4.36
CA ALA A 294 12.30 4.92 -4.00
C ALA A 294 12.08 4.16 -2.67
N ASP A 295 11.71 4.80 -1.57
CA ASP A 295 11.64 4.16 -0.24
C ASP A 295 10.26 4.39 0.42
N PRO A 296 9.44 3.34 0.62
CA PRO A 296 8.14 3.43 1.29
C PRO A 296 8.19 3.99 2.72
N PHE A 297 9.36 3.93 3.37
CA PHE A 297 9.55 4.31 4.77
C PHE A 297 10.36 5.61 4.93
N ALA A 298 10.64 6.33 3.84
CA ALA A 298 11.44 7.56 3.88
C ALA A 298 10.87 8.59 4.87
N LEU A 299 9.55 8.80 4.84
CA LEU A 299 8.89 9.74 5.73
C LEU A 299 9.01 9.33 7.21
N THR A 300 8.71 8.06 7.52
CA THR A 300 8.88 7.51 8.86
C THR A 300 10.31 7.74 9.36
N LYS A 301 11.32 7.41 8.55
CA LYS A 301 12.73 7.65 8.89
C LYS A 301 12.98 9.13 9.19
N LEU A 302 12.48 10.05 8.36
CA LEU A 302 12.67 11.49 8.58
C LEU A 302 12.04 11.99 9.88
N LEU A 303 10.81 11.58 10.19
CA LEU A 303 10.11 11.98 11.41
C LEU A 303 10.87 11.53 12.66
N TYR A 304 11.39 10.30 12.68
CA TYR A 304 12.13 9.77 13.84
C TYR A 304 13.58 10.29 13.92
N THR A 305 14.22 10.60 12.79
CA THR A 305 15.59 11.15 12.75
C THR A 305 15.63 12.60 13.20
N TYR A 306 14.74 13.44 12.67
CA TYR A 306 14.80 14.89 12.90
C TYR A 306 13.86 15.40 13.98
N LYS A 307 12.85 14.61 14.37
CA LYS A 307 11.86 14.95 15.38
C LYS A 307 11.30 16.38 15.25
N PRO A 308 10.67 16.73 14.10
CA PRO A 308 10.20 18.08 13.85
C PRO A 308 9.04 18.45 14.77
N ASP A 309 9.04 19.67 15.29
CA ASP A 309 7.89 20.28 15.98
C ASP A 309 6.90 20.94 15.01
N THR A 310 7.33 21.21 13.78
CA THR A 310 6.57 21.93 12.76
C THR A 310 6.67 21.23 11.41
N ILE A 311 5.53 20.97 10.79
CA ILE A 311 5.42 20.32 9.49
C ILE A 311 4.55 21.18 8.58
N ILE A 312 5.01 21.47 7.36
CA ILE A 312 4.21 22.13 6.33
C ILE A 312 3.90 21.09 5.27
N MET A 313 2.62 20.73 5.14
CA MET A 313 2.17 19.81 4.13
C MET A 313 1.55 20.57 2.96
N TYR A 314 2.25 20.52 1.83
CA TYR A 314 1.85 21.20 0.60
C TYR A 314 0.91 20.38 -0.28
N ASP A 315 1.06 19.05 -0.28
CA ASP A 315 0.23 18.11 -1.06
C ASP A 315 -0.57 17.23 -0.10
N ALA A 316 -1.88 17.21 -0.30
CA ALA A 316 -2.81 16.51 0.58
C ALA A 316 -2.74 14.98 0.38
N ASP A 317 -2.03 14.29 1.28
CA ASP A 317 -1.97 12.81 1.29
C ASP A 317 -2.45 12.20 2.62
N LEU A 318 -3.46 11.33 2.55
CA LEU A 318 -4.03 10.66 3.73
C LEU A 318 -3.03 9.77 4.48
N SER A 319 -2.11 9.13 3.76
CA SER A 319 -1.12 8.26 4.39
C SER A 319 -0.08 9.08 5.15
N PHE A 320 0.27 10.26 4.65
CA PHE A 320 1.12 11.22 5.37
C PHE A 320 0.47 11.69 6.66
N VAL A 321 -0.79 12.16 6.58
CA VAL A 321 -1.53 12.64 7.77
C VAL A 321 -1.53 11.56 8.86
N ARG A 322 -1.85 10.32 8.50
CA ARG A 322 -1.86 9.18 9.43
C ARG A 322 -0.48 8.89 10.02
N GLN A 323 0.60 9.00 9.25
CA GLN A 323 1.95 8.81 9.77
C GLN A 323 2.32 9.88 10.80
N VAL A 324 1.92 11.14 10.57
CA VAL A 324 2.11 12.22 11.54
C VAL A 324 1.29 11.97 12.80
N GLU A 325 0.05 11.51 12.69
CA GLU A 325 -0.75 11.13 13.87
C GLU A 325 -0.09 10.01 14.67
N VAL A 326 0.41 8.96 14.00
CA VAL A 326 1.13 7.87 14.65
C VAL A 326 2.42 8.35 15.30
N TYR A 327 3.15 9.27 14.66
CA TYR A 327 4.36 9.88 15.20
C TYR A 327 4.08 10.74 16.44
N GLN A 328 3.03 11.56 16.41
CA GLN A 328 2.61 12.34 17.57
C GLN A 328 2.21 11.42 18.73
N ALA A 329 1.40 10.39 18.46
CA ALA A 329 0.94 9.46 19.47
C ALA A 329 2.09 8.66 20.12
N THR A 330 3.22 8.49 19.43
CA THR A 330 4.43 7.89 20.02
C THR A 330 5.35 8.89 20.71
N ASN A 331 5.25 10.19 20.41
CA ASN A 331 6.13 11.24 20.93
C ASN A 331 5.30 12.37 21.54
N CYS A 332 4.57 12.08 22.61
CA CYS A 332 3.67 13.05 23.25
C CYS A 332 4.35 14.15 24.03
N GLU A 333 5.66 14.12 24.15
CA GLU A 333 6.44 15.14 24.85
C GLU A 333 6.41 16.48 24.11
N ILE A 334 6.40 16.46 22.77
CA ILE A 334 6.46 17.67 21.93
C ILE A 334 5.22 17.69 21.02
N PRO A 335 4.36 18.71 21.13
CA PRO A 335 3.23 18.86 20.22
C PRO A 335 3.74 19.28 18.83
N VAL A 336 3.38 18.49 17.82
CA VAL A 336 3.68 18.75 16.42
C VAL A 336 2.59 19.64 15.84
N ARG A 337 2.99 20.76 15.25
CA ARG A 337 2.11 21.66 14.50
C ARG A 337 2.19 21.35 13.01
N VAL A 338 1.05 21.08 12.39
CA VAL A 338 0.93 20.75 10.96
C VAL A 338 0.17 21.85 10.25
N TYR A 339 0.83 22.55 9.33
CA TYR A 339 0.18 23.46 8.39
C TYR A 339 -0.26 22.67 7.16
N PHE A 340 -1.57 22.48 7.02
CA PHE A 340 -2.18 21.75 5.91
C PHE A 340 -2.61 22.74 4.85
N MET A 341 -1.87 22.84 3.75
CA MET A 341 -2.19 23.74 2.64
C MET A 341 -3.04 23.00 1.62
N ILE A 342 -4.20 23.56 1.29
CA ILE A 342 -5.08 22.99 0.27
C ILE A 342 -5.74 24.09 -0.54
N TYR A 343 -5.78 23.92 -1.86
CA TYR A 343 -6.49 24.85 -2.74
C TYR A 343 -7.97 24.50 -2.76
N ASN A 344 -8.81 25.43 -2.30
CA ASN A 344 -10.26 25.26 -2.29
C ASN A 344 -10.80 25.19 -3.74
N GLY A 345 -11.67 24.21 -4.01
CA GLY A 345 -12.26 23.94 -5.31
C GLY A 345 -11.30 23.25 -6.29
N SER A 346 -10.15 22.78 -5.81
CA SER A 346 -9.13 22.17 -6.67
C SER A 346 -9.42 20.71 -7.00
N SER A 347 -8.86 20.24 -8.11
CA SER A 347 -8.84 18.81 -8.43
C SER A 347 -8.08 17.97 -7.41
N GLU A 348 -7.10 18.57 -6.70
CA GLU A 348 -6.35 17.94 -5.61
C GLU A 348 -7.23 17.69 -4.39
N GLU A 349 -7.97 18.71 -3.95
CA GLU A 349 -8.94 18.59 -2.87
C GLU A 349 -9.99 17.52 -3.17
N GLN A 350 -10.55 17.55 -4.39
CA GLN A 350 -11.50 16.52 -4.81
C GLN A 350 -10.89 15.12 -4.84
N SER A 351 -9.63 14.98 -5.26
CA SER A 351 -8.92 13.69 -5.23
C SER A 351 -8.71 13.18 -3.80
N TYR A 352 -8.34 14.07 -2.87
CA TYR A 352 -8.19 13.77 -1.46
C TYR A 352 -9.51 13.29 -0.83
N LEU A 353 -10.60 14.04 -1.02
CA LEU A 353 -11.94 13.71 -0.51
C LEU A 353 -12.47 12.40 -1.11
N THR A 354 -12.28 12.21 -2.43
CA THR A 354 -12.64 10.96 -3.12
C THR A 354 -11.89 9.77 -2.54
N THR A 355 -10.59 9.93 -2.26
CA THR A 355 -9.77 8.85 -1.67
C THR A 355 -10.27 8.49 -0.27
N LEU A 356 -10.61 9.49 0.55
CA LEU A 356 -11.15 9.29 1.90
C LEU A 356 -12.50 8.55 1.84
N ARG A 357 -13.40 9.01 0.96
CA ARG A 357 -14.72 8.40 0.76
C ARG A 357 -14.61 6.95 0.29
N ARG A 358 -13.81 6.66 -0.74
CA ARG A 358 -13.61 5.30 -1.26
C ARG A 358 -13.00 4.37 -0.22
N GLU A 359 -12.07 4.86 0.61
CA GLU A 359 -11.52 4.04 1.69
C GLU A 359 -12.59 3.70 2.74
N LYS A 360 -13.43 4.67 3.12
CA LYS A 360 -14.55 4.45 4.05
C LYS A 360 -15.54 3.43 3.50
N GLU A 361 -16.02 3.64 2.27
CA GLU A 361 -16.95 2.72 1.59
C GLU A 361 -16.35 1.31 1.47
N ALA A 362 -15.05 1.21 1.15
CA ALA A 362 -14.38 -0.08 1.08
C ALA A 362 -14.39 -0.80 2.44
N TYR A 363 -14.05 -0.11 3.53
CA TYR A 363 -14.11 -0.73 4.86
C TYR A 363 -15.52 -1.15 5.25
N GLU A 364 -16.54 -0.33 4.96
CA GLU A 364 -17.93 -0.68 5.23
C GLU A 364 -18.36 -1.94 4.46
N MET A 365 -17.99 -2.06 3.18
CA MET A 365 -18.20 -3.27 2.39
C MET A 365 -17.50 -4.49 2.99
N LEU A 366 -16.22 -4.36 3.35
CA LEU A 366 -15.43 -5.46 3.94
C LEU A 366 -16.01 -5.92 5.29
N ILE A 367 -16.51 -4.99 6.10
CA ILE A 367 -17.15 -5.31 7.38
C ILE A 367 -18.46 -6.07 7.14
N LYS A 368 -19.28 -5.63 6.17
CA LYS A 368 -20.52 -6.31 5.78
C LYS A 368 -20.25 -7.71 5.23
N GLU A 369 -19.31 -7.86 4.30
CA GLU A 369 -18.93 -9.17 3.75
C GLU A 369 -18.41 -10.12 4.83
N LYS A 370 -17.58 -9.63 5.76
CA LYS A 370 -17.11 -10.43 6.91
C LYS A 370 -18.28 -10.95 7.75
N ALA A 371 -19.28 -10.12 8.05
CA ALA A 371 -20.45 -10.54 8.80
C ALA A 371 -21.28 -11.61 8.07
N VAL A 372 -21.48 -11.44 6.75
CA VAL A 372 -22.19 -12.42 5.90
C VAL A 372 -21.43 -13.74 5.78
N CYS A 373 -20.10 -13.69 5.63
CA CYS A 373 -19.27 -14.90 5.59
C CYS A 373 -19.25 -15.62 6.94
N CYS A 374 -19.24 -14.91 8.06
CA CYS A 374 -19.41 -15.54 9.38
C CYS A 374 -20.73 -16.32 9.46
N LEU A 375 -21.83 -15.82 8.87
CA LEU A 375 -23.13 -16.51 8.85
C LEU A 375 -23.15 -17.74 7.93
N LEU A 376 -22.57 -17.65 6.73
CA LEU A 376 -22.50 -18.79 5.79
C LEU A 376 -21.61 -19.93 6.29
N PHE A 377 -20.58 -19.63 7.08
CA PHE A 377 -19.74 -20.66 7.69
C PHE A 377 -20.46 -21.47 8.79
N PHE A 378 -21.52 -20.93 9.42
CA PHE A 378 -22.34 -21.68 10.38
C PHE A 378 -23.36 -22.63 9.72
N ILE A 379 -23.57 -22.52 8.40
CA ILE A 379 -24.54 -23.37 7.67
C ILE A 379 -23.83 -24.57 7.00
N TYR A 380 -22.49 -24.54 6.89
CA TYR A 380 -21.69 -25.57 6.19
C TYR A 380 -20.62 -26.25 7.08
N VAL A 381 -20.77 -26.18 8.40
CA VAL A 381 -20.11 -27.08 9.37
C VAL A 381 -21.20 -27.89 10.02
#